data_AF-A0A968FST8-F1
#
_entry.id   AF-A0A968FST8-F1
#
_cell.length_a   1.000
_cell.length_b   1.000
_cell.length_c   1.000
_cell.angle_alpha   90.00
_cell.angle_beta   90.00
_cell.angle_gamma   90.00
#
_symmetry.space_group_name_H-M   'P 1'
#
loop_
_entity.id
_entity.type
_entity.pdbx_description
1 polymer ?
#
loop_
_entity_poly.entity_id
_entity_poly.type
_entity_poly.pdbx_seq_one_letter_code
_entity_poly.pdbx_strand_id
1 'polypeptide(L)'
;EASNEITAALQGIFALAENYPDLKSNKNFMQLQERISHLEETLADRREFYNDSVNNYNIRIKQIPDVFVAGMLNYRDEEMFKVSEKERQDVKIDIKIPKFT
;
A
#
# COMPACT_ATOMS: atom_id res chain seq x y z
N GLU A 1 7.41 7.76 0.33
CA GLU A 1 7.34 8.59 1.55
C GLU A 1 6.16 9.56 1.53
N ALA A 2 6.05 10.48 0.56
CA ALA A 2 4.92 11.43 0.48
C ALA A 2 3.51 10.81 0.54
N SER A 3 3.29 9.63 -0.06
CA SER A 3 2.00 8.94 0.03
C SER A 3 1.64 8.53 1.45
N ASN A 4 2.62 8.05 2.23
CA ASN A 4 2.39 7.55 3.59
C ASN A 4 2.04 8.70 4.55
N GLU A 5 2.61 9.88 4.33
CA GLU A 5 2.27 11.09 5.09
C GLU A 5 0.83 11.52 4.84
N ILE A 6 0.37 11.42 3.59
CA ILE A 6 -1.02 11.70 3.21
C ILE A 6 -1.97 10.70 3.86
N THR A 7 -1.66 9.40 3.81
CA THR A 7 -2.45 8.35 4.47
C THR A 7 -2.54 8.58 5.98
N ALA A 8 -1.43 8.94 6.63
CA ALA A 8 -1.40 9.25 8.07
C ALA A 8 -2.23 10.50 8.42
N ALA A 9 -2.16 11.57 7.62
CA ALA A 9 -2.98 12.77 7.81
C ALA A 9 -4.48 12.46 7.66
N LEU A 10 -4.83 11.60 6.68
CA LEU A 10 -6.21 11.18 6.43
C LEU A 10 -6.78 10.31 7.55
N GLN A 11 -5.98 9.47 8.19
CA GLN A 11 -6.39 8.73 9.39
C GLN A 11 -6.84 9.67 10.52
N GLY A 12 -6.14 10.79 10.72
CA GLY A 12 -6.55 11.83 11.68
C GLY A 12 -7.90 12.47 11.32
N ILE A 13 -8.16 12.67 10.02
CA ILE A 13 -9.45 13.21 9.53
C ILE A 13 -10.58 12.20 9.75
N PHE A 14 -10.35 10.91 9.50
CA PHE A 14 -11.35 9.86 9.74
C PHE A 14 -11.68 9.71 11.23
N ALA A 15 -10.69 9.81 12.12
CA ALA A 15 -10.90 9.80 13.57
C ALA A 15 -11.74 11.00 14.04
N LEU A 16 -11.56 12.17 13.44
CA LEU A 16 -12.43 13.32 13.70
C LEU A 16 -13.86 13.08 13.20
N ALA A 17 -14.03 12.49 12.01
CA ALA A 17 -15.34 12.22 11.42
C ALA A 17 -16.21 11.25 12.24
N GLU A 18 -15.62 10.40 13.10
CA GLU A 18 -16.38 9.59 14.05
C GLU A 18 -17.15 10.42 15.08
N ASN A 19 -16.61 11.59 15.45
CA ASN A 19 -17.24 12.52 16.39
C ASN A 19 -18.27 13.44 15.71
N TYR A 20 -18.34 13.44 14.37
CA TYR A 20 -19.22 14.30 13.56
C TYR A 20 -19.99 13.50 12.49
N PRO A 21 -21.13 12.87 12.86
CA PRO A 21 -21.93 12.02 11.97
C PRO A 21 -22.40 12.71 10.68
N ASP A 22 -22.65 14.02 10.74
CA ASP A 22 -23.05 14.83 9.59
C ASP A 22 -21.94 14.94 8.53
N LEU A 23 -20.67 15.01 8.98
CA LEU A 23 -19.51 15.03 8.10
C LEU A 23 -19.28 13.65 7.46
N LYS A 24 -19.45 12.58 8.24
CA LYS A 24 -19.37 11.20 7.76
C LYS A 24 -20.39 10.88 6.67
N SER A 25 -21.60 11.43 6.79
CA SER A 25 -22.69 11.24 5.83
C SER A 25 -22.63 12.20 4.64
N ASN A 26 -21.64 13.11 4.61
CA ASN A 26 -21.48 14.04 3.51
C ASN A 26 -21.04 13.31 2.25
N LYS A 27 -21.78 13.48 1.15
CA LYS A 27 -21.50 12.85 -0.14
C LYS A 27 -20.08 13.09 -0.65
N ASN A 28 -19.52 14.29 -0.45
CA ASN A 28 -18.16 14.61 -0.88
C ASN A 28 -17.11 13.87 -0.03
N PHE A 29 -17.38 13.67 1.26
CA PHE A 29 -16.50 12.93 2.16
C PHE A 29 -16.47 11.44 1.82
N MET A 30 -17.64 10.85 1.54
CA MET A 30 -17.75 9.46 1.08
C MET A 30 -17.00 9.21 -0.23
N GLN A 31 -17.11 10.14 -1.20
CA GLN A 31 -16.37 10.06 -2.46
C GLN A 31 -14.85 10.17 -2.25
N LEU A 32 -14.41 11.02 -1.31
CA LEU A 32 -13.00 11.13 -0.97
C LEU A 32 -12.49 9.82 -0.36
N GLN A 33 -13.24 9.22 0.58
CA GLN A 33 -12.90 7.94 1.19
C GLN A 33 -12.76 6.83 0.13
N GLU A 34 -13.72 6.71 -0.79
CA GLU A 34 -13.67 5.74 -1.88
C GLU A 34 -12.44 5.95 -2.77
N ARG A 35 -12.13 7.20 -3.12
CA ARG A 35 -10.96 7.53 -3.94
C ARG A 35 -9.66 7.17 -3.24
N ILE A 36 -9.55 7.40 -1.93
CA ILE A 36 -8.38 7.03 -1.13
C ILE A 36 -8.23 5.51 -1.11
N SER A 37 -9.30 4.77 -0.83
CA SER A 37 -9.26 3.29 -0.84
C SER A 37 -8.77 2.74 -2.17
N HIS A 38 -9.26 3.30 -3.29
CA HIS A 38 -8.82 2.89 -4.61
C HIS A 38 -7.33 3.23 -4.88
N LEU A 39 -6.85 4.35 -4.37
CA LEU A 39 -5.43 4.72 -4.47
C LEU A 39 -4.54 3.79 -3.63
N GLU A 40 -4.97 3.41 -2.43
CA GLU A 40 -4.25 2.45 -1.58
C GLU A 40 -4.18 1.07 -2.22
N GLU A 41 -5.28 0.58 -2.79
CA GLU A 41 -5.30 -0.68 -3.56
C GLU A 41 -4.34 -0.60 -4.75
N THR A 42 -4.41 0.47 -5.53
CA THR A 42 -3.48 0.68 -6.65
C THR A 42 -2.02 0.73 -6.18
N LEU A 43 -1.75 1.36 -5.03
CA LEU A 43 -0.41 1.45 -4.48
C LEU A 43 0.11 0.08 -4.01
N ALA A 44 -0.75 -0.74 -3.40
CA ALA A 44 -0.45 -2.10 -3.02
C ALA A 44 -0.11 -2.95 -4.26
N ASP A 45 -0.93 -2.90 -5.31
CA ASP A 45 -0.69 -3.60 -6.57
C ASP A 45 0.65 -3.21 -7.19
N ARG A 46 1.00 -1.92 -7.17
CA ARG A 46 2.29 -1.45 -7.70
C ARG A 46 3.48 -1.96 -6.88
N ARG A 47 3.33 -2.07 -5.56
CA ARG A 47 4.37 -2.63 -4.68
C ARG A 47 4.56 -4.13 -4.95
N GLU A 48 3.47 -4.88 -5.10
CA GLU A 48 3.51 -6.29 -5.46
C GLU A 48 4.16 -6.50 -6.83
N PHE A 49 3.71 -5.76 -7.84
CA PHE A 49 4.27 -5.83 -9.19
C PHE A 49 5.78 -5.54 -9.23
N TYR A 50 6.24 -4.55 -8.47
CA TYR A 50 7.67 -4.26 -8.34
C TYR A 50 8.42 -5.44 -7.72
N ASN A 51 7.90 -6.00 -6.62
CA ASN A 51 8.49 -7.13 -5.93
C ASN A 51 8.56 -8.38 -6.82
N ASP A 52 7.51 -8.66 -7.59
CA ASP A 52 7.49 -9.76 -8.55
C ASP A 52 8.53 -9.56 -9.65
N SER A 53 8.66 -8.34 -10.16
CA SER A 53 9.65 -8.00 -11.18
C SER A 53 11.07 -8.19 -10.65
N VAL A 54 11.36 -7.68 -9.45
CA VAL A 54 12.66 -7.84 -8.77
C VAL A 54 12.93 -9.31 -8.46
N ASN A 55 11.93 -10.05 -8.00
CA ASN A 55 12.05 -11.48 -7.71
C ASN A 55 12.42 -12.26 -8.98
N ASN A 56 11.69 -12.03 -10.08
CA ASN A 56 11.94 -12.69 -11.35
C ASN A 56 13.33 -12.34 -11.88
N TYR A 57 13.75 -11.08 -11.78
CA TYR A 57 15.08 -10.64 -12.14
C TYR A 57 16.17 -11.35 -11.31
N ASN A 58 16.05 -11.33 -9.98
CA ASN A 58 17.00 -11.95 -9.05
C ASN A 58 17.10 -13.47 -9.26
N ILE A 59 15.99 -14.14 -9.54
CA ILE A 59 15.96 -15.56 -9.89
C ILE A 59 16.70 -15.78 -11.22
N ARG A 60 16.38 -14.98 -12.24
CA ARG A 60 16.94 -15.12 -13.59
C ARG A 60 18.45 -14.98 -13.61
N ILE A 61 19.01 -13.98 -12.94
CA ILE A 61 20.48 -13.77 -12.90
C ILE A 61 21.23 -14.86 -12.13
N LYS A 62 20.52 -15.71 -11.38
CA LYS A 62 21.08 -16.86 -10.65
C LYS A 62 20.89 -18.21 -11.36
N GLN A 63 20.14 -18.25 -12.47
CA GLN A 63 19.89 -19.47 -13.23
C GLN A 63 20.99 -19.73 -14.26
N ILE A 64 21.27 -21.01 -14.54
CA ILE A 64 22.16 -21.40 -15.65
C ILE A 64 21.36 -21.34 -16.96
N PRO A 65 21.91 -20.78 -18.06
CA PRO A 65 23.29 -20.26 -18.23
C PRO A 65 23.47 -18.77 -17.87
N ASP A 66 22.37 -18.07 -17.57
CA ASP A 66 22.31 -16.63 -17.39
C ASP A 66 23.28 -16.11 -16.31
N VAL A 67 23.59 -16.89 -15.27
CA VAL A 67 24.55 -16.56 -14.20
C VAL A 67 25.95 -16.25 -14.72
N PHE A 68 26.38 -16.89 -15.81
CA PHE A 68 27.70 -16.62 -16.41
C PHE A 68 27.73 -15.26 -17.12
N VAL A 69 26.67 -14.96 -17.88
CA VAL A 69 26.51 -13.69 -18.58
C VAL A 69 26.30 -12.55 -17.58
N ALA A 70 25.47 -12.78 -16.56
CA ALA A 70 25.22 -11.84 -15.47
C ALA A 70 26.51 -11.51 -14.71
N GLY A 71 27.35 -12.51 -14.42
CA GLY A 71 28.66 -12.29 -13.81
C GLY A 71 29.62 -11.48 -14.70
N MET A 72 29.66 -11.77 -16.01
CA MET A 72 30.51 -11.03 -16.96
C MET A 72 30.09 -9.56 -17.11
N LEU A 73 28.79 -9.28 -17.05
CA LEU A 73 28.22 -7.93 -17.14
C LEU A 73 28.04 -7.25 -15.76
N ASN A 74 28.46 -7.91 -14.67
CA ASN A 74 28.35 -7.43 -13.29
C ASN A 74 26.92 -7.04 -12.89
N TYR A 75 25.92 -7.83 -13.32
CA TYR A 75 24.56 -7.76 -12.80
C TYR A 75 24.50 -8.28 -11.36
N ARG A 76 23.73 -7.60 -10.51
CA ARG A 76 23.65 -7.86 -9.07
C ARG A 76 22.19 -7.93 -8.64
N ASP A 77 21.95 -8.57 -7.50
CA ASP A 77 20.61 -8.60 -6.92
C ASP A 77 20.08 -7.19 -6.67
N GLU A 78 18.81 -7.00 -7.00
CA GLU A 78 18.05 -5.80 -6.67
C GLU A 78 17.27 -6.01 -5.35
N GLU A 79 17.12 -4.95 -4.57
CA GLU A 79 16.38 -5.00 -3.31
C GLU A 79 14.87 -4.97 -3.55
N MET A 80 14.14 -5.90 -2.92
CA MET A 80 12.68 -5.86 -2.92
C MET A 80 12.15 -4.69 -2.09
N PHE A 81 11.00 -4.16 -2.50
CA PHE A 81 10.27 -3.15 -1.76
C PHE A 81 9.72 -3.76 -0.46
N LYS A 82 10.24 -3.27 0.67
CA LYS A 82 9.81 -3.67 2.01
C LYS A 82 8.86 -2.63 2.57
N VAL A 83 7.65 -3.07 2.89
CA VAL A 83 6.69 -2.30 3.69
C VAL A 83 7.01 -2.55 5.16
N SER A 84 7.13 -1.51 5.98
CA SER A 84 7.38 -1.68 7.41
C SER A 84 6.16 -2.32 8.10
N GLU A 85 6.39 -3.06 9.20
CA GLU A 85 5.31 -3.70 9.98
C GLU A 85 4.22 -2.71 10.45
N LYS A 86 4.58 -1.44 10.68
CA LYS A 86 3.64 -0.36 11.02
C LYS A 86 2.69 0.00 9.87
N GLU A 87 3.12 -0.18 8.64
CA GLU A 87 2.34 0.11 7.42
C GLU A 87 1.53 -1.11 6.95
N ARG A 88 1.82 -2.31 7.50
CA ARG A 88 1.03 -3.53 7.29
C ARG A 88 -0.18 -3.66 8.20
N GLN A 89 -0.32 -2.80 9.21
CA GLN A 89 -1.59 -2.66 9.91
C GLN A 89 -2.58 -2.04 8.93
N ASP A 90 -3.21 -2.90 8.14
CA ASP A 90 -4.52 -2.66 7.56
C ASP A 90 -5.34 -1.93 8.62
N VAL A 91 -5.77 -0.72 8.27
CA VAL A 91 -6.73 0.02 9.08
C VAL A 91 -8.00 -0.83 9.06
N LYS A 92 -8.14 -1.75 10.00
CA LYS A 92 -9.42 -2.38 10.33
C LYS A 92 -10.30 -1.25 10.83
N ILE A 93 -11.01 -0.61 9.92
CA ILE A 93 -12.13 0.27 10.26
C ILE A 93 -13.22 -0.67 10.79
N ASP A 94 -13.18 -0.94 12.09
CA ASP A 94 -14.22 -1.69 12.78
C ASP A 94 -15.44 -0.76 12.93
N ILE A 95 -16.28 -0.72 11.90
CA ILE A 95 -17.53 0.04 11.90
C ILE A 95 -18.49 -0.65 12.86
N LYS A 96 -18.40 -0.35 14.15
CA LYS A 96 -19.44 -0.71 15.11
C LYS A 96 -20.64 0.23 14.90
N ILE A 97 -21.59 -0.22 14.07
CA ILE A 97 -22.89 0.43 13.96
C ILE A 97 -23.61 0.24 15.31
N PRO A 98 -23.94 1.30 16.06
CA PRO A 98 -24.74 1.16 17.26
C PRO A 98 -26.14 0.69 16.88
N LYS A 99 -26.58 -0.42 17.47
CA LYS A 99 -27.98 -0.87 17.38
C LYS A 99 -28.85 0.15 18.12
N PHE A 100 -29.75 0.79 17.40
CA PHE A 100 -30.82 1.59 18.00
C PHE A 100 -31.85 0.62 18.61
N THR A 101 -31.83 0.51 19.94
CA THR A 101 -32.97 0.09 20.77
C THR A 101 -33.34 1.25 21.66
#